data_AF-K9PCF6-F1
#
_entry.id   AF-K9PCF6-F1
#
_cell.length_a   1.000
_cell.length_b   1.000
_cell.length_c   1.000
_cell.angle_alpha   90.00
_cell.angle_beta   90.00
_cell.angle_gamma   90.00
#
_symmetry.space_group_name_H-M   'P 1'
#
loop_
_entity.id
_entity.type
_entity.pdbx_description
1 polymer ?
#
loop_
_entity_poly.entity_id
_entity_poly.type
_entity_poly.pdbx_seq_one_letter_code
_entity_poly.pdbx_strand_id
1 'polypeptide(L)'
;MTRAQAILLGLVVFAIGGGGYWVFRSSGLEGFSPGIAASALLMLVVLGWTASYLLRVVGGKMTYMEQRRRYRAAYDAVTDEELQRKFDAMSPEEQAKLLAEVGQLQADAEM
;
A
#
# COMPACT_ATOMS: atom_id res chain seq x y z
N MET A 1 -9.99 0.13 15.97
CA MET A 1 -9.51 -0.06 17.35
C MET A 1 -10.70 -0.28 18.27
N THR A 2 -10.65 -1.29 19.12
CA THR A 2 -11.61 -1.49 20.20
C THR A 2 -11.22 -0.65 21.42
N ARG A 3 -12.15 -0.45 22.36
CA ARG A 3 -11.89 0.30 23.60
C ARG A 3 -10.73 -0.31 24.41
N ALA A 4 -10.67 -1.64 24.49
CA ALA A 4 -9.59 -2.35 25.17
C ALA A 4 -8.22 -2.12 24.50
N GLN A 5 -8.18 -2.07 23.17
CA GLN A 5 -6.94 -1.77 22.44
C GLN A 5 -6.43 -0.35 22.71
N ALA A 6 -7.34 0.62 22.86
CA ALA A 6 -6.95 1.99 23.22
C ALA A 6 -6.36 2.09 24.64
N ILE A 7 -6.97 1.40 25.60
CA ILE A 7 -6.45 1.34 26.98
C ILE A 7 -5.08 0.65 27.01
N LEU A 8 -4.93 -0.48 26.31
CA LEU A 8 -3.65 -1.19 26.22
C LEU A 8 -2.56 -0.30 25.62
N LEU A 9 -2.86 0.44 24.56
CA LEU A 9 -1.92 1.38 23.96
C LEU A 9 -1.49 2.46 24.97
N GLY A 10 -2.44 3.01 25.72
CA GLY A 10 -2.15 3.97 26.79
C GLY A 10 -1.22 3.39 27.86
N LEU A 11 -1.47 2.15 28.30
CA LEU A 11 -0.62 1.45 29.27
C LEU A 11 0.79 1.19 28.74
N VAL A 12 0.93 0.81 27.46
CA VAL A 12 2.24 0.63 26.82
C VAL A 12 3.01 1.95 26.78
N VAL A 13 2.37 3.03 26.35
CA VAL A 13 3.01 4.36 26.30
C VAL A 13 3.42 4.82 27.71
N PHE A 14 2.56 4.59 28.71
CA PHE A 14 2.88 4.88 30.11
C PHE A 14 4.08 4.06 30.61
N ALA A 15 4.10 2.76 30.33
CA ALA A 15 5.21 1.87 30.70
C ALA A 15 6.53 2.30 30.05
N ILE A 16 6.50 2.73 28.77
CA ILE A 16 7.68 3.27 28.07
C ILE A 16 8.16 4.56 28.74
N GLY A 17 7.24 5.48 29.06
CA GLY A 17 7.59 6.73 29.74
C GLY A 17 8.20 6.50 31.12
N GLY A 18 7.56 5.66 31.94
CA GLY A 18 8.04 5.30 33.28
C GLY A 18 9.38 4.53 33.25
N GLY A 19 9.51 3.57 32.32
CA GLY A 19 10.76 2.83 32.12
C GLY A 19 11.90 3.73 31.64
N GLY A 20 11.62 4.64 30.69
CA GLY A 20 12.59 5.63 30.23
C GLY A 20 13.08 6.53 31.37
N TYR A 21 12.17 7.01 32.22
CA TYR A 21 12.53 7.78 33.41
C TYR A 21 13.47 7.01 34.35
N TRP A 22 13.18 5.73 34.60
CA TRP A 22 14.03 4.88 35.44
C TRP A 22 15.43 4.71 34.84
N VAL A 23 15.54 4.48 33.53
CA VAL A 23 16.81 4.38 32.80
C VAL A 23 17.61 5.68 32.88
N PHE A 24 16.98 6.84 32.70
CA PHE A 24 17.64 8.14 32.84
C PHE A 24 18.22 8.33 34.24
N ARG A 25 17.43 7.98 35.27
CA ARG A 25 17.88 8.06 36.66
C ARG A 25 19.04 7.11 36.96
N SER A 26 18.97 5.84 36.54
CA SER A 26 20.05 4.87 36.78
C SER A 26 21.34 5.19 36.03
N SER A 27 21.26 5.98 34.96
CA SER A 27 22.41 6.37 34.14
C SER A 27 23.09 7.66 34.62
N GLY A 28 22.64 8.23 35.76
CA GLY A 28 23.19 9.47 36.32
C GLY A 28 22.77 10.74 35.57
N LEU A 29 21.75 10.67 34.71
CA LEU A 29 21.22 11.80 33.94
C LEU A 29 20.18 12.61 34.72
N GLU A 30 20.42 12.82 36.02
CA GLU A 30 19.46 13.41 36.95
C GLU A 30 19.15 14.89 36.67
N GLY A 31 20.02 15.58 35.92
CA GLY A 31 19.83 16.98 35.51
C GLY A 31 19.05 17.19 34.21
N PHE A 32 18.61 16.11 33.54
CA PHE A 32 17.94 16.22 32.25
C PHE A 32 16.47 16.60 32.43
N SER A 33 16.01 17.68 31.78
CA SER A 33 14.62 18.12 31.85
C SER A 33 13.70 17.06 31.19
N PRO A 34 12.76 16.44 31.93
CA PRO A 34 11.81 15.49 31.36
C PRO A 34 10.97 16.11 30.25
N GLY A 35 10.65 17.41 30.38
CA GLY A 35 9.91 18.16 29.37
C GLY A 35 10.68 18.30 28.05
N ILE A 36 12.00 18.53 28.10
CA ILE A 36 12.85 18.59 26.91
C ILE A 36 12.93 17.21 26.24
N ALA A 37 13.14 16.14 27.02
CA ALA A 37 13.19 14.78 26.49
C ALA A 37 11.87 14.37 25.81
N ALA A 38 10.73 14.65 26.45
CA ALA A 38 9.41 14.38 25.88
C ALA A 38 9.16 15.21 24.61
N SER A 39 9.58 16.48 24.60
CA SER A 39 9.45 17.36 23.43
C SER A 39 10.32 16.87 22.26
N ALA A 40 11.55 16.45 22.53
CA ALA A 40 12.44 15.87 21.53
C ALA A 40 11.87 14.58 20.95
N LEU A 41 11.35 13.69 21.80
CA LEU A 41 10.70 12.45 21.36
C LEU A 41 9.47 12.75 20.48
N LEU A 42 8.61 13.69 20.90
CA LEU A 42 7.46 14.11 20.10
C LEU A 42 7.90 14.68 18.75
N MET A 43 8.96 15.49 18.73
CA MET A 43 9.51 16.05 17.50
C MET A 43 10.00 14.95 16.55
N LEU A 44 10.70 13.93 17.07
CA LEU A 44 11.13 12.78 16.28
C LEU A 44 9.94 11.99 15.72
N VAL A 45 8.88 11.80 16.49
CA VAL A 45 7.65 11.13 16.03
C VAL A 45 7.00 11.93 14.89
N VAL A 46 6.86 13.25 15.05
CA VAL A 46 6.27 14.14 14.02
C VAL A 46 7.13 14.14 12.76
N LEU A 47 8.45 14.24 12.90
CA LEU A 47 9.39 14.19 11.77
C LEU A 47 9.31 12.84 11.06
N GLY A 48 9.29 11.72 11.79
CA GLY A 48 9.14 10.38 11.22
C GLY A 48 7.81 10.21 10.48
N TRP A 49 6.71 10.69 11.07
CA TRP A 49 5.40 10.66 10.42
C TRP A 49 5.36 11.51 9.15
N THR A 50 5.96 12.71 9.18
CA THR A 50 6.05 13.62 8.04
C THR A 50 6.92 13.04 6.93
N ALA A 51 8.09 12.50 7.26
CA ALA A 51 8.97 11.83 6.32
C ALA A 51 8.27 10.61 5.68
N SER A 52 7.53 9.82 6.47
CA SER A 52 6.72 8.71 5.95
C SER A 52 5.67 9.18 4.93
N TYR A 53 5.01 10.31 5.18
CA TYR A 53 4.10 10.91 4.22
C TYR A 53 4.81 11.32 2.93
N LEU A 54 5.92 12.06 3.03
CA LEU A 54 6.71 12.49 1.87
C LEU A 54 7.19 11.31 1.03
N LEU A 55 7.71 10.25 1.66
CA LEU A 55 8.16 9.04 0.96
C LEU A 55 7.03 8.32 0.21
N ARG A 56 5.81 8.27 0.78
CA ARG A 56 4.65 7.69 0.10
C ARG A 56 4.21 8.53 -1.10
N VAL A 57 4.26 9.85 -0.97
CA VAL A 57 3.93 10.78 -2.06
C VAL A 57 4.93 10.63 -3.20
N VAL A 58 6.23 10.77 -2.92
CA VAL A 58 7.28 10.66 -3.95
C VAL A 58 7.31 9.25 -4.56
N GLY A 59 7.12 8.21 -3.76
CA GLY A 59 7.08 6.82 -4.22
C GLY A 59 5.79 6.40 -4.93
N GLY A 60 4.79 7.29 -5.06
CA GLY A 60 3.51 6.95 -5.70
C GLY A 60 2.71 5.85 -5.00
N LYS A 61 3.03 5.56 -3.72
CA LYS A 61 2.33 4.59 -2.83
C LYS A 61 1.17 5.29 -2.13
N MET A 62 0.32 5.91 -2.94
CA MET A 62 -0.89 6.58 -2.49
C MET A 62 -2.07 5.64 -2.69
N THR A 63 -2.89 5.50 -1.66
CA THR A 63 -3.99 4.53 -1.58
C THR A 63 -4.87 4.54 -2.83
N TYR A 64 -5.23 5.71 -3.37
CA TYR A 64 -6.05 5.82 -4.57
C TYR A 64 -5.38 5.24 -5.82
N MET A 65 -4.09 5.52 -6.03
CA MET A 65 -3.34 5.00 -7.19
C MET A 65 -3.13 3.49 -7.10
N GLU A 66 -2.88 2.97 -5.89
CA GLU A 66 -2.81 1.53 -5.65
C GLU A 66 -4.17 0.84 -5.82
N GLN A 67 -5.25 1.42 -5.31
CA GLN A 67 -6.61 0.90 -5.51
C GLN A 67 -6.97 0.84 -6.99
N ARG A 68 -6.70 1.90 -7.76
CA ARG A 68 -6.96 1.94 -9.21
C ARG A 68 -6.15 0.89 -9.96
N ARG A 69 -4.84 0.78 -9.68
CA ARG A 69 -3.97 -0.24 -10.29
C ARG A 69 -4.50 -1.66 -10.00
N ARG A 70 -4.85 -1.94 -8.74
CA ARG A 70 -5.35 -3.25 -8.34
C ARG A 70 -6.70 -3.58 -8.96
N TYR A 71 -7.60 -2.61 -9.02
CA TYR A 71 -8.91 -2.79 -9.66
C TYR A 71 -8.77 -3.07 -11.16
N ARG A 72 -7.94 -2.29 -11.86
CA ARG A 72 -7.68 -2.49 -13.29
C ARG A 72 -7.05 -3.86 -13.55
N ALA A 73 -6.01 -4.23 -12.80
CA ALA A 73 -5.37 -5.54 -12.96
C ALA A 73 -6.35 -6.71 -12.75
N ALA A 74 -7.25 -6.62 -11.76
CA ALA A 74 -8.27 -7.63 -11.53
C ALA A 74 -9.33 -7.67 -12.66
N TYR A 75 -9.77 -6.50 -13.13
CA TYR A 75 -10.73 -6.41 -14.22
C TYR A 75 -10.16 -6.92 -15.55
N ASP A 76 -8.92 -6.54 -15.87
CA ASP A 76 -8.22 -6.96 -17.08
C ASP A 76 -8.04 -8.50 -17.08
N ALA A 77 -7.58 -9.09 -15.96
CA ALA A 77 -7.42 -10.53 -15.84
C ALA A 77 -8.73 -11.32 -16.02
N VAL A 78 -9.83 -10.84 -15.43
CA VAL A 78 -11.15 -11.46 -15.61
C VAL A 78 -11.60 -11.31 -17.08
N THR A 79 -11.37 -10.16 -17.68
CA THR A 79 -11.78 -9.88 -19.07
C THR A 79 -11.03 -10.78 -20.05
N ASP A 80 -9.73 -11.00 -19.87
CA ASP A 80 -8.91 -11.83 -20.75
C ASP A 80 -9.36 -13.30 -20.73
N GLU A 81 -9.59 -13.87 -19.55
CA GLU A 81 -10.11 -15.26 -19.43
C GLU A 81 -11.51 -15.39 -20.06
N GLU A 82 -12.38 -14.41 -19.84
CA GLU A 82 -13.72 -14.42 -20.43
C GLU A 82 -13.68 -14.28 -21.96
N LEU A 83 -12.82 -13.42 -22.49
CA LEU A 83 -12.60 -13.24 -23.92
C LEU A 83 -12.02 -14.50 -24.55
N GLN A 84 -11.01 -15.11 -23.93
CA GLN A 84 -10.41 -16.35 -24.42
C GLN A 84 -11.44 -17.48 -24.50
N ARG A 85 -12.21 -17.68 -23.43
CA ARG A 85 -13.27 -18.71 -23.42
C ARG A 85 -14.33 -18.47 -24.49
N LYS A 86 -14.70 -17.21 -24.75
CA LYS A 86 -15.64 -16.87 -25.83
C LYS A 86 -15.02 -17.17 -27.20
N PHE A 87 -13.74 -16.85 -27.39
CA PHE A 87 -13.01 -17.15 -28.61
C PHE A 87 -12.91 -18.66 -28.86
N ASP A 88 -12.53 -19.44 -27.85
CA ASP A 88 -12.41 -20.89 -27.94
C ASP A 88 -13.75 -21.60 -28.21
N ALA A 89 -14.87 -20.97 -27.84
CA ALA A 89 -16.22 -21.48 -28.09
C ALA A 89 -16.76 -21.17 -29.50
N MET A 90 -16.10 -20.30 -30.27
CA MET A 90 -16.46 -20.00 -31.67
C MET A 90 -16.02 -21.14 -32.59
N SER A 91 -16.69 -21.29 -33.73
CA SER A 91 -16.23 -22.20 -34.78
C SER A 91 -14.90 -21.74 -35.39
N PRO A 92 -14.10 -22.64 -36.02
CA PRO A 92 -12.83 -22.27 -36.64
C PRO A 92 -12.95 -21.16 -37.70
N GLU A 93 -14.04 -21.14 -38.45
CA GLU A 93 -14.32 -20.11 -39.46
C GLU A 93 -14.57 -18.73 -38.83
N GLU A 94 -15.35 -18.70 -37.74
CA GLU A 94 -15.62 -17.47 -36.98
C GLU A 94 -14.36 -16.95 -36.29
N GLN A 95 -13.53 -17.84 -35.73
CA GLN A 95 -12.23 -17.47 -35.16
C GLN A 95 -11.30 -16.86 -36.20
N ALA A 96 -11.18 -17.47 -37.39
CA ALA A 96 -10.34 -16.96 -38.47
C ALA A 96 -10.84 -15.59 -38.98
N LYS A 97 -12.15 -15.43 -39.13
CA LYS A 97 -12.77 -14.16 -39.51
C LYS A 97 -12.49 -13.08 -38.47
N LEU A 98 -12.65 -13.38 -37.18
CA LEU A 98 -12.40 -12.42 -36.11
C LEU A 98 -10.93 -12.01 -36.06
N LEU A 99 -10.00 -12.96 -36.18
CA LEU A 99 -8.57 -12.67 -36.23
C LEU A 99 -8.19 -11.83 -37.45
N ALA A 100 -8.86 -12.01 -38.58
CA ALA A 100 -8.69 -11.15 -39.75
C ALA A 100 -9.23 -9.73 -39.53
N GLU A 101 -10.40 -9.57 -38.89
CA GLU A 101 -10.98 -8.26 -38.56
C GLU A 101 -10.10 -7.44 -37.61
N VAL A 102 -9.42 -8.09 -36.66
CA VAL A 102 -8.48 -7.42 -35.74
C VAL A 102 -7.04 -7.35 -36.27
N GLY A 103 -6.79 -7.78 -37.51
CA GLY A 103 -5.48 -7.73 -38.16
C GLY A 103 -4.42 -8.70 -37.59
N GLN A 104 -4.84 -9.72 -36.85
CA GLN A 104 -3.99 -10.80 -36.34
C GLN A 104 -3.79 -11.91 -37.38
N LEU A 105 -4.71 -12.05 -38.33
CA LEU A 105 -4.56 -12.84 -39.55
C LEU A 105 -4.54 -11.86 -40.73
N GLN A 106 -3.51 -11.95 -41.58
CA GLN A 106 -3.58 -11.33 -42.89
C GLN A 106 -4.72 -12.03 -43.63
N ALA A 107 -5.85 -11.33 -43.78
CA ALA A 107 -6.85 -11.74 -44.77
C ALA A 107 -6.09 -11.87 -46.08
N ASP A 108 -6.07 -13.06 -46.67
CA ASP A 108 -5.37 -13.37 -47.91
C ASP A 108 -5.74 -12.31 -48.96
N ALA A 109 -4.93 -11.26 -49.01
CA ALA A 109 -4.98 -10.20 -49.98
C ALA A 109 -4.16 -10.69 -51.16
N GLU A 110 -4.64 -11.75 -51.81
CA GLU A 110 -4.28 -12.19 -53.16
C GLU A 110 -4.99 -13.52 -53.46
N MET A 111 -6.22 -13.44 -54.00
CA MET A 111 -6.73 -14.30 -55.09
C MET A 111 -7.89 -13.59 -55.80
#